data_AF-A0A543PHI8-F1
#
_entry.id   AF-A0A543PHI8-F1
#
_cell.length_a   1.000
_cell.length_b   1.000
_cell.length_c   1.000
_cell.angle_alpha   90.00
_cell.angle_beta   90.00
_cell.angle_gamma   90.00
#
_symmetry.space_group_name_H-M   'P 1'
#
loop_
_entity.id
_entity.type
_entity.pdbx_description
1 polymer ?
#
loop_
_entity_poly.entity_id
_entity_poly.type
_entity_poly.pdbx_seq_one_letter_code
_entity_poly.pdbx_strand_id
1 'polypeptide(L)'
;MLVVDLDGELLVPLRAVEEVLLCLGLWEYEERQGPAADVEPLRLPAPLADRVALDAVQRLLTALAPTQSLGAGRGRLFAPDGCYEHAPLTALTMPAADIDLLSATAAALGHPALDADIAEVVDAHAGQLGDTYRWAGRAGLVSLLARLAGLLDLAATYDTRLLIARLRARPPGTDCTLSEAEEAAYARTADRMNRMWALGSGIDRYLY
;
A
#
# COMPACT_ATOMS: atom_id res chain seq x y z
N MET A 1 -4.48 9.88 -8.09
CA MET A 1 -3.11 9.75 -7.54
C MET A 1 -2.19 9.13 -8.59
N LEU A 2 -0.90 9.07 -8.30
CA LEU A 2 0.08 8.29 -9.05
C LEU A 2 0.57 7.16 -8.15
N VAL A 3 0.77 5.98 -8.71
CA VAL A 3 1.37 4.84 -8.02
C VAL A 3 2.56 4.37 -8.86
N VAL A 4 3.70 4.16 -8.22
CA VAL A 4 4.90 3.60 -8.83
C VAL A 4 4.84 2.08 -8.78
N ASP A 5 5.28 1.41 -9.84
CA ASP A 5 5.48 -0.04 -9.84
C ASP A 5 6.71 -0.38 -9.01
N LEU A 6 6.52 -1.11 -7.90
CA LEU A 6 7.58 -1.62 -7.03
C LEU A 6 7.68 -3.16 -7.10
N ASP A 7 7.37 -3.74 -8.26
CA ASP A 7 7.37 -5.19 -8.47
C ASP A 7 6.61 -5.98 -7.38
N GLY A 8 5.46 -5.43 -6.99
CA GLY A 8 4.57 -6.05 -6.01
C GLY A 8 4.85 -5.70 -4.55
N GLU A 9 5.91 -4.96 -4.21
CA GLU A 9 6.23 -4.60 -2.81
C GLU A 9 5.10 -3.85 -2.10
N LEU A 10 4.31 -3.03 -2.81
CA LEU A 10 3.14 -2.34 -2.24
C LEU A 10 2.02 -3.31 -1.84
N LEU A 11 1.96 -4.49 -2.46
CA LEU A 11 0.93 -5.51 -2.18
C LEU A 11 1.28 -6.37 -0.96
N VAL A 12 2.56 -6.47 -0.60
CA VAL A 12 3.05 -7.28 0.52
C VAL A 12 2.41 -6.88 1.85
N PRO A 13 2.48 -5.61 2.33
CA PRO A 13 1.84 -5.22 3.58
C PRO A 13 0.31 -5.25 3.49
N LEU A 14 -0.28 -5.12 2.29
CA LEU A 14 -1.72 -5.24 2.11
C LEU A 14 -2.21 -6.69 2.26
N ARG A 15 -1.51 -7.67 1.69
CA ARG A 15 -1.81 -9.10 1.90
C ARG A 15 -1.60 -9.50 3.36
N ALA A 16 -0.52 -9.01 3.98
CA ALA A 16 -0.25 -9.22 5.40
C ALA A 16 -1.41 -8.78 6.29
N VAL A 17 -1.93 -7.57 6.08
CA VAL A 17 -3.06 -7.07 6.88
C VAL A 17 -4.39 -7.68 6.44
N GLU A 18 -4.56 -8.10 5.17
CA GLU A 18 -5.72 -8.89 4.73
C GLU A 18 -5.83 -10.20 5.50
N GLU A 19 -4.74 -10.96 5.64
CA GLU A 19 -4.72 -12.23 6.39
C GLU A 19 -5.08 -12.02 7.87
N VAL A 20 -4.46 -11.03 8.53
CA VAL A 20 -4.81 -10.63 9.91
C VAL A 20 -6.31 -10.31 10.03
N LEU A 21 -6.83 -9.48 9.13
CA LEU A 21 -8.24 -9.04 9.17
C LEU A 21 -9.22 -10.18 8.81
N LEU A 22 -8.80 -11.17 8.01
CA LEU A 22 -9.56 -12.40 7.77
C LEU A 22 -9.65 -13.26 9.03
N CYS A 23 -8.55 -13.42 9.77
CA CYS A 23 -8.54 -14.14 11.05
C CYS A 23 -9.43 -13.45 12.10
N LEU A 24 -9.30 -12.12 12.26
CA LEU A 24 -10.16 -11.36 13.17
C LEU A 24 -11.65 -11.42 12.74
N GLY A 25 -11.93 -11.34 11.44
CA GLY A 25 -13.29 -11.48 10.91
C GLY A 25 -13.89 -12.88 11.08
N LEU A 26 -13.08 -13.93 11.18
CA LEU A 26 -13.52 -15.28 11.52
C LEU A 26 -13.89 -15.37 13.01
N TRP A 27 -13.05 -14.89 13.91
CA TRP A 27 -13.34 -14.82 15.35
C TRP A 27 -14.65 -14.07 15.62
N GLU A 28 -14.80 -12.88 15.04
CA GLU A 28 -15.99 -12.05 15.17
C GLU A 28 -17.25 -12.71 14.57
N TYR A 29 -17.10 -13.63 13.61
CA TYR A 29 -18.21 -14.44 13.10
C TYR A 29 -18.57 -15.57 14.07
N GLU A 30 -17.57 -16.29 14.60
CA GLU A 30 -17.77 -17.40 15.55
C GLU A 30 -18.45 -16.92 16.84
N GLU A 31 -18.04 -15.78 17.40
CA GLU A 31 -18.71 -15.17 18.56
C GLU A 31 -20.18 -14.83 18.32
N ARG A 32 -20.53 -14.38 17.10
CA ARG A 32 -21.92 -14.09 16.73
C ARG A 32 -22.77 -15.36 16.59
N GLN A 33 -22.17 -16.52 16.30
CA GLN A 33 -22.86 -17.82 16.24
C GLN A 33 -23.10 -18.41 17.65
N GLY A 34 -22.26 -18.05 18.61
CA GLY A 34 -22.45 -18.32 20.03
C GLY A 34 -21.11 -18.33 20.76
N PRO A 35 -20.93 -17.55 21.84
CA PRO A 35 -19.69 -17.58 22.59
C PRO A 35 -19.44 -18.96 23.20
N ALA A 36 -18.17 -19.34 23.31
CA ALA A 36 -17.79 -20.47 24.15
C ALA A 36 -18.31 -20.23 25.58
N ALA A 37 -18.83 -21.28 26.22
CA ALA A 37 -19.28 -21.16 27.60
C ALA A 37 -18.11 -20.70 28.49
N ASP A 38 -18.40 -19.74 29.38
CA ASP A 38 -17.49 -19.17 30.39
C ASP A 38 -16.34 -18.28 29.87
N VAL A 39 -16.42 -17.71 28.66
CA VAL A 39 -15.48 -16.68 28.14
C VAL A 39 -16.20 -15.36 27.85
N GLU A 40 -15.56 -14.22 28.20
CA GLU A 40 -16.06 -12.88 27.83
C GLU A 40 -15.79 -12.59 26.34
N PRO A 41 -16.79 -12.16 25.54
CA PRO A 41 -16.61 -12.02 24.10
C PRO A 41 -15.69 -10.84 23.73
N LEU A 42 -14.66 -11.14 22.94
CA LEU A 42 -13.65 -10.25 22.39
C LEU A 42 -14.26 -9.28 21.37
N ARG A 43 -14.62 -8.09 21.83
CA ARG A 43 -15.10 -7.03 20.94
C ARG A 43 -13.94 -6.36 20.20
N LEU A 44 -13.83 -6.65 18.91
CA LEU A 44 -12.93 -5.94 18.00
C LEU A 44 -13.22 -4.42 18.06
N PRO A 45 -12.18 -3.56 18.12
CA PRO A 45 -12.35 -2.12 18.01
C PRO A 45 -12.55 -1.70 16.53
N ALA A 46 -13.19 -0.56 16.29
CA ALA A 46 -13.19 0.04 14.96
C ALA A 46 -11.76 0.49 14.56
N PRO A 47 -11.33 0.34 13.29
CA PRO A 47 -12.08 -0.17 12.13
C PRO A 47 -11.94 -1.69 11.89
N LEU A 48 -11.37 -2.45 12.83
CA LEU A 48 -11.16 -3.90 12.71
C LEU A 48 -12.50 -4.67 12.75
N ALA A 49 -13.47 -4.15 13.51
CA ALA A 49 -14.82 -4.68 13.61
C ALA A 49 -15.62 -4.60 12.29
N ASP A 50 -16.66 -5.43 12.20
CA ASP A 50 -17.66 -5.48 11.12
C ASP A 50 -17.07 -5.55 9.71
N ARG A 51 -15.85 -6.09 9.58
CA ARG A 51 -15.07 -6.24 8.34
C ARG A 51 -14.75 -4.93 7.59
N VAL A 52 -14.96 -3.76 8.19
CA VAL A 52 -14.83 -2.46 7.50
C VAL A 52 -13.41 -2.24 6.96
N ALA A 53 -12.39 -2.52 7.77
CA ALA A 53 -11.00 -2.48 7.32
C ALA A 53 -10.68 -3.53 6.24
N LEU A 54 -11.21 -4.75 6.38
CA LEU A 54 -10.95 -5.86 5.45
C LEU A 54 -11.45 -5.55 4.05
N ASP A 55 -12.70 -5.11 3.93
CA ASP A 55 -13.31 -4.79 2.65
C ASP A 55 -12.59 -3.60 1.97
N ALA A 56 -12.04 -2.64 2.75
CA ALA A 56 -11.21 -1.56 2.23
C ALA A 56 -9.84 -2.06 1.71
N VAL A 57 -9.16 -2.91 2.46
CA VAL A 57 -7.90 -3.55 2.04
C VAL A 57 -8.10 -4.37 0.76
N GLN A 58 -9.20 -5.09 0.63
CA GLN A 58 -9.54 -5.85 -0.57
C GLN A 58 -9.80 -4.97 -1.80
N ARG A 59 -10.45 -3.80 -1.62
CA ARG A 59 -10.58 -2.78 -2.68
C ARG A 59 -9.22 -2.22 -3.09
N LEU A 60 -8.36 -1.88 -2.12
CA LEU A 60 -7.00 -1.39 -2.38
C LEU A 60 -6.16 -2.43 -3.13
N LEU A 61 -6.17 -3.69 -2.71
CA LEU A 61 -5.50 -4.80 -3.42
C LEU A 61 -6.01 -4.94 -4.86
N THR A 62 -7.33 -4.91 -5.05
CA THR A 62 -7.95 -5.00 -6.39
C THR A 62 -7.55 -3.84 -7.31
N ALA A 63 -7.42 -2.62 -6.76
CA ALA A 63 -7.03 -1.44 -7.51
C ALA A 63 -5.51 -1.37 -7.79
N LEU A 64 -4.68 -1.82 -6.83
CA LEU A 64 -3.22 -1.72 -6.89
C LEU A 64 -2.56 -2.91 -7.60
N ALA A 65 -3.06 -4.14 -7.45
CA ALA A 65 -2.43 -5.32 -8.05
C ALA A 65 -2.26 -5.21 -9.58
N PRO A 66 -3.22 -4.65 -10.36
CA PRO A 66 -3.04 -4.40 -11.79
C PRO A 66 -2.06 -3.26 -12.11
N THR A 67 -1.37 -2.66 -11.13
CA THR A 67 -0.39 -1.58 -11.31
C THR A 67 1.03 -1.95 -10.87
N GLN A 68 1.22 -3.19 -10.41
CA GLN A 68 2.47 -3.72 -9.88
C GLN A 68 2.92 -4.91 -10.74
N SER A 69 4.23 -5.16 -10.81
CA SER A 69 4.84 -6.21 -11.62
C SER A 69 4.37 -6.15 -13.08
N LEU A 70 4.27 -4.95 -13.64
CA LEU A 70 3.64 -4.67 -14.94
C LEU A 70 4.38 -5.31 -16.11
N GLY A 71 5.69 -5.47 -15.97
CA GLY A 71 6.60 -6.00 -16.99
C GLY A 71 6.59 -5.19 -18.30
N ALA A 72 7.28 -5.71 -19.31
CA ALA A 72 7.42 -5.04 -20.61
C ALA A 72 6.10 -4.87 -21.39
N GLY A 73 5.03 -5.60 -21.03
CA GLY A 73 3.76 -5.62 -21.79
C GLY A 73 2.86 -4.40 -21.59
N ARG A 74 3.20 -3.48 -20.68
CA ARG A 74 2.35 -2.33 -20.30
C ARG A 74 2.77 -0.99 -20.90
N GLY A 75 3.85 -0.99 -21.68
CA GLY A 75 4.43 0.21 -22.27
C GLY A 75 5.31 0.94 -21.28
N ARG A 76 6.59 1.09 -21.63
CA ARG A 76 7.65 1.66 -20.81
C ARG A 76 7.58 3.18 -20.75
N LEU A 77 8.31 3.76 -19.81
CA LEU A 77 8.43 5.21 -19.63
C LEU A 77 9.89 5.58 -19.85
N PHE A 78 10.18 6.43 -20.82
CA PHE A 78 11.56 6.81 -21.17
C PHE A 78 11.82 8.29 -20.91
N ALA A 79 13.07 8.60 -20.58
CA ALA A 79 13.62 9.95 -20.59
C ALA A 79 13.53 10.60 -22.00
N PRO A 80 13.71 11.92 -22.14
CA PRO A 80 13.54 12.64 -23.41
C PRO A 80 14.45 12.18 -24.56
N ASP A 81 15.58 11.58 -24.25
CA ASP A 81 16.51 10.98 -25.22
C ASP A 81 16.05 9.61 -25.75
N GLY A 82 15.06 8.98 -25.09
CA GLY A 82 14.60 7.62 -25.37
C GLY A 82 15.59 6.51 -24.95
N CYS A 83 16.69 6.85 -24.25
CA CYS A 83 17.75 5.92 -23.88
C CYS A 83 17.64 5.42 -22.44
N TYR A 84 17.19 6.26 -21.50
CA TYR A 84 17.01 5.86 -20.10
C TYR A 84 15.55 5.49 -19.81
N GLU A 85 15.33 4.31 -19.21
CA GLU A 85 14.01 3.84 -18.77
C GLU A 85 13.75 4.27 -17.32
N HIS A 86 12.56 4.82 -17.07
CA HIS A 86 12.09 5.21 -15.75
C HIS A 86 11.18 4.13 -15.16
N ALA A 87 11.21 3.98 -13.83
CA ALA A 87 10.27 3.12 -13.10
C ALA A 87 8.81 3.45 -13.51
N PRO A 88 7.99 2.45 -13.89
CA PRO A 88 6.63 2.70 -14.37
C PRO A 88 5.76 3.44 -13.36
N LEU A 89 5.01 4.44 -13.82
CA LEU A 89 3.95 5.11 -13.06
C LEU A 89 2.58 4.79 -13.64
N THR A 90 1.62 4.47 -12.78
CA THR A 90 0.20 4.33 -13.14
C THR A 90 -0.63 5.44 -12.51
N ALA A 91 -1.49 6.09 -13.31
CA ALA A 91 -2.44 7.09 -12.85
C ALA A 91 -3.75 6.44 -12.38
N LEU A 92 -3.89 6.23 -11.07
CA LEU A 92 -5.09 5.64 -10.44
C LEU A 92 -6.08 6.67 -9.89
N THR A 93 -7.34 6.24 -9.82
CA THR A 93 -8.40 6.86 -9.02
C THR A 93 -8.83 5.84 -7.97
N MET A 94 -8.76 6.19 -6.68
CA MET A 94 -9.27 5.38 -5.57
C MET A 94 -10.03 6.29 -4.61
N PRO A 95 -11.01 5.77 -3.83
CA PRO A 95 -11.67 6.55 -2.79
C PRO A 95 -10.68 6.96 -1.69
N ALA A 96 -10.72 8.23 -1.26
CA ALA A 96 -9.90 8.69 -0.12
C ALA A 96 -10.23 7.90 1.16
N ALA A 97 -11.52 7.59 1.37
CA ALA A 97 -12.00 6.81 2.52
C ALA A 97 -11.34 5.42 2.65
N ASP A 98 -10.91 4.78 1.56
CA ASP A 98 -10.19 3.49 1.65
C ASP A 98 -8.75 3.68 2.16
N ILE A 99 -8.13 4.82 1.86
CA ILE A 99 -6.80 5.20 2.38
C ILE A 99 -6.90 5.68 3.83
N ASP A 100 -7.95 6.44 4.17
CA ASP A 100 -8.27 6.84 5.55
C ASP A 100 -8.46 5.60 6.43
N LEU A 101 -9.20 4.59 5.94
CA LEU A 101 -9.39 3.31 6.61
C LEU A 101 -8.08 2.52 6.76
N LEU A 102 -7.19 2.51 5.75
CA LEU A 102 -5.86 1.91 5.87
C LEU A 102 -5.03 2.59 6.97
N SER A 103 -5.05 3.92 7.04
CA SER A 103 -4.36 4.71 8.07
C SER A 103 -4.94 4.45 9.47
N ALA A 104 -6.27 4.44 9.61
CA ALA A 104 -6.96 4.12 10.85
C ALA A 104 -6.71 2.67 11.30
N THR A 105 -6.61 1.73 10.37
CA THR A 105 -6.26 0.33 10.64
C THR A 105 -4.83 0.22 11.18
N ALA A 106 -3.86 0.90 10.56
CA ALA A 106 -2.49 0.95 11.06
C ALA A 106 -2.43 1.53 12.50
N ALA A 107 -3.19 2.61 12.76
CA ALA A 107 -3.26 3.22 14.09
C ALA A 107 -3.90 2.29 15.14
N ALA A 108 -4.96 1.55 14.78
CA ALA A 108 -5.62 0.59 15.67
C ALA A 108 -4.69 -0.60 16.01
N LEU A 109 -4.07 -1.21 14.99
CA LEU A 109 -3.12 -2.32 15.17
C LEU A 109 -1.86 -1.89 15.94
N GLY A 110 -1.45 -0.63 15.83
CA GLY A 110 -0.35 -0.03 16.58
C GLY A 110 -0.70 0.48 17.98
N HIS A 111 -1.97 0.38 18.41
CA HIS A 111 -2.40 1.00 19.66
C HIS A 111 -1.80 0.26 20.88
N PRO A 112 -1.19 0.98 21.87
CA PRO A 112 -0.59 0.32 23.04
C PRO A 112 -1.57 -0.46 23.92
N ALA A 113 -2.84 -0.06 23.91
CA ALA A 113 -3.94 -0.75 24.60
C ALA A 113 -4.81 -1.59 23.63
N LEU A 114 -4.22 -2.08 22.54
CA LEU A 114 -4.82 -3.17 21.76
C LEU A 114 -4.91 -4.41 22.64
N ASP A 115 -6.00 -5.16 22.51
CA ASP A 115 -6.21 -6.41 23.23
C ASP A 115 -5.07 -7.41 22.98
N ALA A 116 -4.73 -8.22 23.98
CA ALA A 116 -3.59 -9.13 23.95
C ALA A 116 -3.74 -10.24 22.91
N ASP A 117 -4.95 -10.81 22.76
CA ASP A 117 -5.21 -11.91 21.84
C ASP A 117 -5.18 -11.40 20.38
N ILE A 118 -5.71 -10.19 20.16
CA ILE A 118 -5.59 -9.48 18.87
C ILE A 118 -4.12 -9.18 18.57
N ALA A 119 -3.34 -8.70 19.57
CA ALA A 119 -1.93 -8.40 19.39
C ALA A 119 -1.11 -9.66 19.05
N GLU A 120 -1.40 -10.81 19.67
CA GLU A 120 -0.73 -12.09 19.39
C GLU A 120 -0.95 -12.53 17.93
N VAL A 121 -2.19 -12.45 17.40
CA VAL A 121 -2.46 -12.72 15.98
C VAL A 121 -1.64 -11.81 15.07
N VAL A 122 -1.61 -10.52 15.37
CA VAL A 122 -0.86 -9.54 14.55
C VAL A 122 0.64 -9.83 14.57
N ASP A 123 1.21 -10.17 15.72
CA ASP A 123 2.63 -10.52 15.85
C ASP A 123 2.95 -11.88 15.19
N ALA A 124 2.05 -12.86 15.25
CA ALA A 124 2.19 -14.16 14.58
C ALA A 124 2.24 -14.02 13.04
N HIS A 125 1.30 -13.29 12.44
CA HIS A 125 1.31 -13.02 11.00
C HIS A 125 2.49 -12.12 10.59
N ALA A 126 2.77 -11.05 11.36
CA ALA A 126 3.92 -10.19 11.07
C ALA A 126 5.26 -10.95 11.12
N GLY A 127 5.38 -11.96 11.99
CA GLY A 127 6.53 -12.87 12.04
C GLY A 127 6.72 -13.67 10.75
N GLN A 128 5.64 -14.22 10.17
CA GLN A 128 5.70 -15.03 8.95
C GLN A 128 6.19 -14.23 7.72
N LEU A 129 5.86 -12.95 7.64
CA LEU A 129 6.41 -12.05 6.61
C LEU A 129 7.78 -11.47 7.00
N GLY A 130 8.13 -11.51 8.29
CA GLY A 130 9.36 -10.99 8.88
C GLY A 130 10.61 -11.44 8.15
N ASP A 131 10.69 -12.76 7.94
CA ASP A 131 11.81 -13.46 7.32
C ASP A 131 12.08 -13.04 5.86
N THR A 132 11.05 -12.56 5.14
CA THR A 132 11.19 -12.17 3.73
C THR A 132 11.58 -10.69 3.57
N TYR A 133 11.12 -9.79 4.45
CA TYR A 133 11.24 -8.34 4.29
C TYR A 133 12.07 -7.61 5.37
N ARG A 134 12.75 -8.34 6.26
CA ARG A 134 13.63 -7.79 7.34
C ARG A 134 12.93 -6.76 8.25
N TRP A 135 11.64 -6.94 8.47
CA TRP A 135 10.80 -6.15 9.37
C TRP A 135 10.42 -6.98 10.60
N ALA A 136 10.42 -6.36 11.78
CA ALA A 136 10.26 -7.06 13.05
C ALA A 136 8.87 -6.82 13.66
N GLY A 137 8.02 -7.85 13.60
CA GLY A 137 6.73 -7.92 14.31
C GLY A 137 5.73 -6.81 13.97
N ARG A 138 4.73 -6.66 14.85
CA ARG A 138 3.62 -5.71 14.74
C ARG A 138 4.05 -4.27 14.46
N ALA A 139 5.13 -3.80 15.09
CA ALA A 139 5.66 -2.45 14.85
C ALA A 139 6.18 -2.25 13.42
N GLY A 140 6.80 -3.28 12.83
CA GLY A 140 7.15 -3.31 11.42
C GLY A 140 5.91 -3.22 10.52
N LEU A 141 4.90 -4.04 10.81
CA LEU A 141 3.64 -4.07 10.05
C LEU A 141 2.94 -2.71 10.02
N VAL A 142 2.71 -2.13 11.19
CA VAL A 142 2.10 -0.80 11.36
C VAL A 142 2.89 0.28 10.62
N SER A 143 4.23 0.22 10.67
CA SER A 143 5.10 1.18 9.98
C SER A 143 4.92 1.12 8.45
N LEU A 144 4.92 -0.07 7.83
CA LEU A 144 4.71 -0.16 6.38
C LEU A 144 3.28 0.23 5.97
N LEU A 145 2.26 -0.12 6.76
CA LEU A 145 0.88 0.28 6.49
C LEU A 145 0.73 1.82 6.53
N ALA A 146 1.33 2.48 7.51
CA ALA A 146 1.34 3.94 7.61
C ALA A 146 2.12 4.60 6.45
N ARG A 147 3.28 4.03 6.06
CA ARG A 147 4.06 4.49 4.90
C ARG A 147 3.32 4.29 3.57
N LEU A 148 2.59 3.19 3.43
CA LEU A 148 1.74 2.92 2.27
C LEU A 148 0.57 3.91 2.20
N ALA A 149 -0.15 4.14 3.31
CA ALA A 149 -1.21 5.13 3.35
C ALA A 149 -0.69 6.54 2.98
N GLY A 150 0.45 6.96 3.55
CA GLY A 150 1.09 8.23 3.21
C GLY A 150 1.62 8.32 1.77
N LEU A 151 1.98 7.19 1.14
CA LEU A 151 2.38 7.13 -0.27
C LEU A 151 1.16 7.29 -1.20
N LEU A 152 0.03 6.68 -0.85
CA LEU A 152 -1.22 6.76 -1.61
C LEU A 152 -1.91 8.13 -1.45
N ASP A 153 -1.79 8.76 -0.27
CA ASP A 153 -2.26 10.12 0.01
C ASP A 153 -1.22 11.23 -0.29
N LEU A 154 -0.27 10.98 -1.20
CA LEU A 154 0.68 12.03 -1.59
C LEU A 154 -0.05 13.22 -2.24
N ALA A 155 -0.06 14.34 -1.53
CA ALA A 155 -0.70 15.59 -1.93
C ALA A 155 -0.37 15.97 -3.40
N ALA A 156 -1.42 16.28 -4.15
CA ALA A 156 -1.33 16.57 -5.58
C ALA A 156 -0.62 17.91 -5.83
N THR A 157 0.47 17.88 -6.60
CA THR A 157 1.21 19.06 -7.04
C THR A 157 0.88 19.41 -8.49
N TYR A 158 1.55 20.42 -9.05
CA TYR A 158 1.56 20.63 -10.50
C TYR A 158 2.18 19.43 -11.23
N ASP A 159 3.34 18.96 -10.75
CA ASP A 159 4.08 17.83 -11.33
C ASP A 159 3.24 16.56 -11.42
N THR A 160 2.56 16.17 -10.33
CA THR A 160 1.72 14.97 -10.35
C THR A 160 0.52 15.12 -11.30
N ARG A 161 -0.02 16.34 -11.47
CA ARG A 161 -1.13 16.60 -12.41
C ARG A 161 -0.66 16.53 -13.86
N LEU A 162 0.53 17.05 -14.18
CA LEU A 162 1.15 16.95 -15.50
C LEU A 162 1.36 15.48 -15.88
N LEU A 163 1.99 14.69 -14.99
CA LEU A 163 2.22 13.25 -15.20
C LEU A 163 0.92 12.45 -15.32
N ILE A 164 -0.10 12.74 -14.49
CA ILE A 164 -1.43 12.09 -14.60
C ILE A 164 -2.05 12.38 -15.98
N ALA A 165 -1.95 13.61 -16.49
CA ALA A 165 -2.47 13.97 -17.81
C ALA A 165 -1.72 13.20 -18.91
N ARG A 166 -0.38 13.16 -18.86
CA ARG A 166 0.47 12.44 -19.81
C ARG A 166 0.16 10.94 -19.84
N LEU A 167 0.08 10.30 -18.68
CA LEU A 167 -0.18 8.86 -18.56
C LEU A 167 -1.60 8.48 -18.98
N ARG A 168 -2.61 9.34 -18.75
CA ARG A 168 -4.00 9.12 -19.18
C ARG A 168 -4.23 9.34 -20.68
N ALA A 169 -3.40 10.17 -21.31
CA ALA A 169 -3.43 10.37 -22.77
C ALA A 169 -2.78 9.22 -23.56
N ARG A 170 -2.08 8.30 -22.87
CA ARG A 170 -1.32 7.20 -23.49
C ARG A 170 -2.21 5.99 -23.80
N PRO A 171 -2.17 5.43 -25.02
CA PRO A 171 -2.80 4.14 -25.32
C PRO A 171 -2.22 3.00 -24.46
N PRO A 172 -3.03 2.06 -23.95
CA PRO A 172 -2.53 0.91 -23.18
C PRO A 172 -1.46 0.12 -23.94
N GLY A 173 -0.39 -0.27 -23.25
CA GLY A 173 0.69 -1.10 -23.83
C GLY A 173 1.71 -0.35 -24.70
N THR A 174 1.63 0.99 -24.81
CA THR A 174 2.56 1.78 -25.64
C THR A 174 3.69 2.42 -24.83
N ASP A 175 4.92 2.34 -25.35
CA ASP A 175 6.08 3.03 -24.81
C ASP A 175 5.90 4.56 -24.90
N CYS A 176 6.39 5.30 -23.90
CA CYS A 176 6.18 6.75 -23.78
C CYS A 176 7.48 7.48 -23.40
N THR A 177 8.01 8.24 -24.35
CA THR A 177 9.06 9.23 -24.10
C THR A 177 8.47 10.46 -23.39
N LEU A 178 9.09 10.90 -22.30
CA LEU A 178 8.76 12.16 -21.63
C LEU A 178 9.39 13.36 -22.34
N SER A 179 8.79 14.54 -22.22
CA SER A 179 9.49 15.81 -22.47
C SER A 179 10.36 16.22 -21.27
N GLU A 180 11.34 17.11 -21.45
CA GLU A 180 12.21 17.60 -20.36
C GLU A 180 11.41 18.11 -19.14
N ALA A 181 10.30 18.79 -19.37
CA ALA A 181 9.43 19.29 -18.31
C ALA A 181 8.70 18.16 -17.56
N GLU A 182 8.33 17.09 -18.26
CA GLU A 182 7.70 15.91 -17.68
C GLU A 182 8.72 15.01 -16.96
N GLU A 183 9.94 14.87 -17.47
CA GLU A 183 11.05 14.19 -16.77
C GLU A 183 11.41 14.93 -15.49
N ALA A 184 11.54 16.26 -15.52
CA ALA A 184 11.80 17.04 -14.32
C ALA A 184 10.65 16.91 -13.29
N ALA A 185 9.41 16.80 -13.76
CA ALA A 185 8.24 16.50 -12.91
C ALA A 185 8.27 15.05 -12.38
N TYR A 186 8.71 14.08 -13.18
CA TYR A 186 8.92 12.68 -12.79
C TYR A 186 9.96 12.61 -11.67
N ALA A 187 11.15 13.18 -11.85
CA ALA A 187 12.22 13.16 -10.86
C ALA A 187 11.79 13.73 -9.50
N ARG A 188 11.09 14.87 -9.48
CA ARG A 188 10.53 15.46 -8.25
C ARG A 188 9.41 14.61 -7.62
N THR A 189 8.64 13.89 -8.44
CA THR A 189 7.56 13.00 -7.97
C THR A 189 8.13 11.71 -7.39
N ALA A 190 9.08 11.08 -8.09
CA ALA A 190 9.79 9.90 -7.64
C ALA A 190 10.56 10.16 -6.34
N ASP A 191 11.28 11.27 -6.22
CA ASP A 191 11.95 11.64 -4.97
C ASP A 191 10.97 11.82 -3.78
N ARG A 192 9.77 12.39 -4.01
CA ARG A 192 8.72 12.44 -2.97
C ARG A 192 8.20 11.05 -2.59
N MET A 193 7.96 10.18 -3.57
CA MET A 193 7.56 8.78 -3.35
C MET A 193 8.62 8.02 -2.58
N ASN A 194 9.90 8.21 -2.92
CA ASN A 194 11.05 7.56 -2.29
C ASN A 194 11.23 8.03 -0.84
N ARG A 195 11.10 9.33 -0.58
CA ARG A 195 11.15 9.86 0.79
C ARG A 195 10.04 9.29 1.68
N MET A 196 8.85 9.05 1.14
CA MET A 196 7.74 8.40 1.86
C MET A 196 7.96 6.88 2.02
N TRP A 197 8.29 6.18 0.94
CA TRP A 197 8.41 4.71 0.93
C TRP A 197 9.71 4.18 1.55
N ALA A 198 10.79 4.96 1.60
CA ALA A 198 12.08 4.55 2.19
C ALA A 198 12.40 5.26 3.52
N LEU A 199 11.46 6.00 4.13
CA LEU A 199 11.72 6.83 5.32
C LEU A 199 12.92 7.80 5.17
N GLY A 200 13.26 8.19 3.94
CA GLY A 200 14.44 9.00 3.65
C GLY A 200 15.79 8.27 3.74
N SER A 201 15.84 6.93 3.85
CA SER A 201 17.08 6.20 3.55
C SER A 201 17.34 6.29 2.05
N GLY A 202 18.10 7.30 1.64
CA GLY A 202 18.54 7.43 0.25
C GLY A 202 19.37 6.23 -0.17
N ILE A 203 19.16 5.78 -1.40
CA ILE A 203 19.93 4.75 -2.12
C ILE A 203 19.65 3.32 -1.63
N ASP A 204 18.82 2.58 -2.39
CA ASP A 204 19.04 1.14 -2.67
C ASP A 204 18.12 0.55 -3.77
N ARG A 205 17.05 1.24 -4.22
CA ARG A 205 16.06 0.65 -5.17
C ARG A 205 15.72 1.41 -6.47
N TYR A 206 16.41 2.51 -6.78
CA TYR A 206 16.15 3.29 -8.01
C TYR A 206 17.46 3.65 -8.76
N LEU A 207 18.38 2.69 -8.85
CA LEU A 207 19.62 2.80 -9.63
C LEU A 207 19.69 1.73 -10.74
N TYR A 208 18.52 1.41 -11.31
CA TYR A 208 18.35 0.66 -12.54
C TYR A 208 17.45 1.48 -13.47
#